data_AF-A0A1C3NT23-F1
#
_entry.id   AF-A0A1C3NT23-F1
#
_cell.length_a   1.000
_cell.length_b   1.000
_cell.length_c   1.000
_cell.angle_alpha   90.00
_cell.angle_beta   90.00
_cell.angle_gamma   90.00
#
_symmetry.space_group_name_H-M   'P 1'
#
loop_
_entity.id
_entity.type
_entity.pdbx_description
1 polymer ?
#
loop_
_entity_poly.entity_id
_entity_poly.type
_entity_poly.pdbx_seq_one_letter_code
_entity_poly.pdbx_strand_id
1 'polypeptide(L)'
;MTAGSVQADLRRLPWWVTVPLVLIALVVLALRAVGLVVAVVVTTAERLDVAAAVAAGIAPLGASTWLLSAAVPAPDWTRPGGDR
;
A
#
# COMPACT_ATOMS: atom_id res chain seq x y z
N MET A 1 7.18 -8.25 -35.55
CA MET A 1 6.51 -7.29 -34.64
C MET A 1 7.59 -6.54 -33.88
N THR A 2 8.14 -5.49 -34.50
CA THR A 2 9.18 -4.66 -33.88
C THR A 2 8.52 -3.76 -32.86
N ALA A 3 8.77 -3.99 -31.57
CA ALA A 3 8.32 -3.11 -30.50
C ALA A 3 8.85 -1.69 -30.78
N GLY A 4 7.98 -0.79 -31.23
CA GLY A 4 8.29 0.63 -31.32
C GLY A 4 8.72 1.10 -29.93
N SER A 5 9.83 1.83 -29.85
CA SER A 5 10.33 2.30 -28.56
C SER A 5 9.26 3.13 -27.86
N VAL A 6 9.00 2.86 -26.58
CA VAL A 6 7.99 3.57 -25.75
C VAL A 6 8.14 5.09 -25.83
N GLN A 7 9.38 5.56 -25.99
CA GLN A 7 9.76 6.95 -26.23
C GLN A 7 9.10 7.56 -27.49
N ALA A 8 9.00 6.79 -28.58
CA ALA A 8 8.42 7.24 -29.85
C ALA A 8 6.88 7.34 -29.78
N ASP A 9 6.24 6.45 -29.03
CA ASP A 9 4.79 6.49 -28.78
C ASP A 9 4.41 7.66 -27.85
N LEU A 10 5.21 7.91 -26.81
CA LEU A 10 4.99 9.05 -25.92
C LEU A 10 5.13 10.40 -26.62
N ARG A 11 6.02 10.52 -27.62
CA ARG A 11 6.11 11.74 -28.46
C ARG A 11 4.89 11.98 -29.34
N ARG A 12 4.16 10.92 -29.68
CA ARG A 12 2.93 11.01 -30.48
C ARG A 12 1.70 11.26 -29.62
N LEU A 13 1.84 11.23 -28.29
CA LEU A 13 0.73 11.42 -27.39
C LEU A 13 0.22 12.86 -27.50
N PRO A 14 -1.07 13.08 -27.84
CA PRO A 14 -1.62 14.41 -27.93
C PRO A 14 -1.55 15.09 -26.55
N TRP A 15 -1.09 16.35 -26.50
CA TRP A 15 -1.03 17.13 -25.26
C TRP A 15 -2.40 17.18 -24.53
N TRP A 16 -3.49 17.18 -25.29
CA TRP A 16 -4.86 17.13 -24.77
C TRP A 16 -5.19 15.86 -23.96
N VAL A 17 -4.54 14.73 -24.23
CA VAL A 17 -4.73 13.46 -23.48
C VAL A 17 -3.81 13.41 -22.25
N THR A 18 -2.64 14.05 -22.36
CA THR A 18 -1.62 14.02 -21.32
C THR A 18 -2.07 14.76 -20.06
N VAL A 19 -2.70 15.93 -20.25
CA VAL A 19 -3.21 16.75 -19.14
C VAL A 19 -4.23 16.02 -18.24
N PRO A 20 -5.34 15.46 -18.76
CA PRO A 20 -6.31 14.76 -17.92
C PRO A 20 -5.71 13.51 -17.27
N LEU A 21 -4.79 12.81 -17.95
CA LEU A 21 -4.11 11.65 -17.38
C LEU A 21 -3.25 12.04 -16.16
N VAL A 22 -2.49 13.13 -16.26
CA VAL A 22 -1.71 13.66 -15.15
C VAL A 22 -2.63 14.09 -13.99
N LEU A 23 -3.74 14.76 -14.30
CA LEU A 23 -4.72 15.14 -13.27
C LEU A 23 -5.27 13.92 -12.53
N ILE A 24 -5.66 12.85 -13.25
CA ILE A 24 -6.13 11.61 -12.64
C ILE A 24 -5.03 10.99 -11.76
N ALA A 25 -3.79 10.93 -12.26
CA ALA A 25 -2.67 10.41 -11.49
C ALA A 25 -2.45 11.21 -10.19
N LEU A 26 -2.56 12.54 -10.24
CA LEU A 26 -2.47 13.41 -9.06
C LEU A 26 -3.60 13.15 -8.06
N VAL A 27 -4.84 12.97 -8.53
CA VAL A 27 -5.98 12.63 -7.65
C VAL A 27 -5.74 11.29 -6.96
N VAL A 28 -5.35 10.26 -7.71
CA VAL A 28 -5.05 8.93 -7.13
C VAL A 28 -3.91 9.01 -6.13
N LEU A 29 -2.85 9.77 -6.44
CA LEU A 29 -1.73 9.99 -5.53
C LEU A 29 -2.19 10.69 -4.24
N ALA A 30 -3.03 11.71 -4.34
CA ALA A 30 -3.58 12.40 -3.18
C ALA A 30 -4.42 11.46 -2.31
N LEU A 31 -5.30 10.67 -2.91
CA LEU A 31 -6.10 9.66 -2.20
C LEU A 31 -5.22 8.63 -1.49
N ARG A 32 -4.15 8.17 -2.15
CA ARG A 32 -3.17 7.27 -1.55
C ARG A 32 -2.46 7.91 -0.35
N ALA A 33 -2.03 9.16 -0.48
CA ALA A 33 -1.40 9.89 0.60
C ALA A 33 -2.34 10.03 1.81
N VAL A 34 -3.60 10.39 1.58
CA VAL A 34 -4.62 10.46 2.63
C VAL A 34 -4.83 9.10 3.29
N GLY A 35 -4.95 8.03 2.51
CA GLY A 35 -5.08 6.67 3.06
C GLY A 35 -3.88 6.25 3.92
N LEU A 36 -2.66 6.62 3.51
CA LEU A 36 -1.45 6.38 4.31
C LEU A 36 -1.46 7.18 5.62
N VAL A 37 -1.86 8.46 5.57
CA VAL A 37 -1.99 9.29 6.78
C VAL A 37 -3.01 8.71 7.74
N VAL A 38 -4.18 8.31 7.25
CA VAL A 38 -5.22 7.66 8.07
C VAL A 38 -4.69 6.38 8.70
N ALA A 39 -4.00 5.53 7.94
CA ALA A 39 -3.41 4.30 8.47
C ALA A 39 -2.39 4.58 9.59
N VAL A 40 -1.54 5.60 9.44
CA VAL A 40 -0.60 6.03 10.48
C VAL A 40 -1.34 6.51 11.74
N VAL A 41 -2.36 7.34 11.57
CA VAL A 41 -3.17 7.85 12.69
C VAL A 41 -3.84 6.71 13.45
N VAL A 42 -4.50 5.79 12.75
CA VAL A 42 -5.19 4.64 13.37
C VAL A 42 -4.18 3.75 14.10
N THR A 43 -3.06 3.40 13.46
CA THR A 43 -2.01 2.58 14.08
C THR A 43 -1.46 3.24 15.34
N THR A 44 -1.27 4.56 15.30
CA THR A 44 -0.76 5.33 16.45
C THR A 44 -1.80 5.37 17.57
N ALA A 45 -3.07 5.60 17.23
CA ALA A 45 -4.17 5.59 18.18
C ALA A 45 -4.34 4.21 18.85
N GLU A 46 -4.29 3.14 18.07
CA GLU A 46 -4.31 1.76 18.58
C GLU A 46 -3.15 1.50 19.54
N ARG A 47 -1.94 1.97 19.23
CA ARG A 47 -0.80 1.83 20.14
C ARG A 47 -0.98 2.61 21.44
N LEU A 48 -1.57 3.80 21.39
CA LEU A 48 -1.87 4.59 22.59
C LEU A 48 -2.97 3.92 23.43
N ASP A 49 -3.99 3.37 22.78
CA ASP A 49 -5.07 2.65 23.45
C ASP A 49 -4.56 1.39 24.16
N VAL A 50 -3.69 0.61 23.50
CA VAL A 50 -3.02 -0.54 24.12
C VAL A 50 -2.13 -0.10 25.30
N ALA A 51 -1.38 0.99 25.16
CA ALA A 51 -0.55 1.51 26.24
C ALA A 51 -1.40 1.96 27.45
N ALA A 52 -2.53 2.61 27.19
CA ALA A 52 -3.48 3.02 28.22
C ALA A 52 -4.14 1.81 28.91
N ALA A 53 -4.55 0.79 28.16
CA ALA A 53 -5.14 -0.44 28.70
C ALA A 53 -4.14 -1.22 29.58
N VAL A 54 -2.88 -1.32 29.15
CA VAL A 54 -1.80 -1.93 29.94
C VAL A 54 -1.53 -1.12 31.20
N ALA A 55 -1.48 0.21 31.11
CA ALA A 55 -1.34 1.09 32.28
C ALA A 55 -2.52 0.96 33.25
N ALA A 56 -3.73 0.69 32.75
CA ALA A 56 -4.92 0.41 33.54
C ALA A 56 -4.99 -1.04 34.08
N GLY A 57 -4.01 -1.89 33.79
CA GLY A 57 -3.95 -3.28 34.27
C GLY A 57 -4.95 -4.23 33.59
N ILE A 58 -5.56 -3.82 32.48
CA ILE A 58 -6.49 -4.63 31.70
C ILE A 58 -5.68 -5.40 30.65
N ALA A 59 -5.66 -6.74 30.73
CA ALA A 59 -4.94 -7.58 29.78
C ALA A 59 -5.47 -7.35 28.35
N PRO A 60 -4.63 -6.89 27.40
CA PRO A 60 -5.10 -6.48 26.08
C PRO A 60 -5.45 -7.70 25.22
N LEU A 61 -6.74 -7.89 24.94
CA LEU A 61 -7.24 -8.94 24.03
C LEU A 61 -6.67 -8.82 22.61
N GLY A 62 -6.20 -7.62 22.21
CA GLY A 62 -5.56 -7.32 20.92
C GLY A 62 -4.13 -7.83 20.74
N ALA A 63 -3.48 -8.33 21.80
CA ALA A 63 -2.16 -8.98 21.66
C ALA A 63 -2.25 -10.35 20.94
N SER A 64 -3.40 -11.03 21.10
CA SER A 64 -3.66 -12.35 20.50
C SER A 64 -3.77 -12.30 18.97
N THR A 65 -4.27 -11.20 18.40
CA THR A 65 -4.48 -11.04 16.95
C THR A 65 -3.19 -10.69 16.21
N TRP A 66 -2.27 -9.96 16.85
CA TRP A 66 -0.94 -9.66 16.31
C TRP A 66 -0.11 -10.93 16.08
N LEU A 67 -0.21 -11.91 16.98
CA LEU A 67 0.45 -13.20 16.81
C LEU A 67 -0.11 -13.99 15.63
N LEU A 68 -1.41 -13.91 15.37
CA LEU A 68 -2.04 -14.60 14.24
C LEU A 68 -1.64 -13.99 12.89
N SER A 69 -1.56 -12.66 12.80
CA SER A 69 -1.18 -11.95 11.57
C SER A 69 0.29 -12.19 11.16
N ALA A 70 1.22 -12.22 12.13
CA ALA A 70 2.62 -12.55 11.89
C ALA A 70 2.85 -14.04 11.53
N ALA A 71 1.89 -14.92 11.87
CA ALA A 71 1.96 -16.35 11.59
C ALA A 71 1.41 -16.74 10.23
N VAL A 72 0.77 -15.84 9.47
CA VAL A 72 0.31 -16.13 8.10
C VAL A 72 1.52 -16.05 7.16
N PRO A 73 2.00 -17.17 6.60
CA PRO A 73 3.09 -17.16 5.63
C PRO A 73 2.61 -16.40 4.38
N ALA A 74 3.43 -15.48 3.87
CA ALA A 74 3.19 -14.88 2.57
C ALA A 74 3.02 -16.00 1.52
N PRO A 75 1.94 -16.02 0.74
CA PRO A 75 1.66 -17.12 -0.16
C PRO A 75 2.75 -17.21 -1.24
N ASP A 76 3.32 -18.42 -1.40
CA ASP A 76 4.56 -18.76 -2.12
C ASP A 76 4.45 -18.68 -3.66
N TRP A 77 3.53 -17.89 -4.19
CA TRP A 77 3.27 -17.78 -5.64
C TRP A 77 4.26 -16.86 -6.37
N THR A 78 5.20 -16.24 -5.67
CA THR A 78 6.26 -15.40 -6.25
C THR A 78 7.54 -16.17 -6.58
N ARG A 79 7.60 -17.49 -6.38
CA ARG A 79 8.77 -18.31 -6.74
C ARG A 79 8.80 -18.57 -8.25
N PRO A 80 9.73 -17.98 -9.02
CA PRO A 80 9.92 -18.36 -10.41
C PRO A 80 10.59 -19.74 -10.39
N GLY A 81 9.87 -20.76 -10.84
CA GLY A 81 10.43 -22.10 -11.06
C GLY A 81 11.53 -22.02 -12.11
N GLY A 82 12.78 -22.07 -11.66
CA GLY A 82 13.94 -22.22 -12.53
C GLY A 82 14.17 -23.68 -12.83
N ASP A 83 13.92 -24.06 -14.09
CA ASP A 83 14.13 -25.40 -14.63
C ASP A 83 15.60 -25.83 -14.51
N ARG A 84 15.80 -27.06 -14.05
CA ARG A 84 17.01 -27.86 -14.30
C ARG A 84 16.60 -29.24 -14.77
#